data_AF-A0A960ALN5-F1
#
_entry.id   AF-A0A960ALN5-F1
#
_cell.length_a   1.000
_cell.length_b   1.000
_cell.length_c   1.000
_cell.angle_alpha   90.00
_cell.angle_beta   90.00
_cell.angle_gamma   90.00
#
_symmetry.space_group_name_H-M   'P 1'
#
loop_
_entity.id
_entity.type
_entity.pdbx_description
1 polymer ?
#
loop_
_entity_poly.entity_id
_entity_poly.type
_entity_poly.pdbx_seq_one_letter_code
_entity_poly.pdbx_strand_id
1 'polypeptide(L)'
;MTVPGWYPDPGGSGTRYWDGQVWTDQVKAPGKGVPGWLLVVWFVLMAVAAFAGFWYVLLMTAFGCDSGWDGCVGVGETTWLAYIGVCAVGLIGVLVWSLVSKSAGVRIVAMFLMPGVVILALVLATALYFGLASWLA
;
A
#
# COMPACT_ATOMS: atom_id res chain seq x y z
N MET A 1 -29.35 20.39 31.02
CA MET A 1 -29.78 20.34 29.61
C MET A 1 -28.53 20.11 28.77
N THR A 2 -28.53 19.13 27.88
CA THR A 2 -27.41 18.88 26.96
C THR A 2 -27.38 20.00 25.92
N VAL A 3 -26.18 20.49 25.60
CA VAL A 3 -26.00 21.51 24.57
C VAL A 3 -26.41 20.97 23.19
N PRO A 4 -26.88 21.81 22.26
CA PRO A 4 -27.15 21.37 20.90
C PRO A 4 -25.89 20.77 20.26
N GLY A 5 -26.02 19.61 19.61
CA GLY A 5 -24.86 18.89 19.10
C GLY A 5 -25.15 17.52 18.51
N TRP A 6 -24.11 16.87 17.98
CA TRP A 6 -24.17 15.51 17.44
C TRP A 6 -23.87 14.49 18.53
N TYR A 7 -24.79 13.55 18.73
CA TYR A 7 -24.70 12.52 19.76
C TYR A 7 -25.00 11.14 19.15
N PRO A 8 -24.61 10.02 19.80
CA PRO A 8 -24.99 8.68 19.34
C PRO A 8 -26.50 8.56 19.13
N ASP A 9 -26.91 8.07 17.96
CA ASP A 9 -28.33 7.95 17.62
C ASP A 9 -29.04 6.94 18.55
N PRO A 10 -30.05 7.34 19.35
CA PRO A 10 -30.77 6.41 20.22
C PRO A 10 -31.59 5.37 19.44
N GLY A 11 -31.95 5.67 18.18
CA GLY A 11 -32.81 4.85 17.35
C GLY A 11 -32.09 4.01 16.29
N GLY A 12 -30.75 4.03 16.24
CA GLY A 12 -30.00 3.37 15.17
C GLY A 12 -28.49 3.45 15.30
N SER A 13 -27.77 3.07 14.24
CA SER A 13 -26.31 3.23 14.16
C SER A 13 -25.95 4.61 13.58
N GLY A 14 -25.03 5.34 14.21
CA GLY A 14 -24.53 6.62 13.71
C GLY A 14 -24.63 7.73 14.75
N THR A 15 -24.74 8.97 14.28
CA THR A 15 -25.03 10.12 15.15
C THR A 15 -26.28 10.85 14.70
N ARG A 16 -27.07 11.33 15.65
CA ARG A 16 -28.26 12.16 15.42
C ARG A 16 -28.04 13.55 16.03
N TYR A 17 -28.58 14.58 15.41
CA TYR A 17 -28.46 15.94 15.93
C TYR A 17 -29.53 16.22 16.99
N TRP A 18 -29.08 16.66 18.17
CA TRP A 18 -29.90 17.17 19.27
C TRP A 18 -29.93 18.70 19.20
N ASP A 19 -31.10 19.31 19.19
CA ASP A 19 -31.24 20.77 19.08
C ASP A 19 -31.25 21.51 20.43
N GLY A 20 -31.15 20.78 21.55
CA GLY A 20 -31.27 21.31 22.90
C GLY A 20 -32.59 20.96 23.59
N GLN A 21 -33.62 20.59 22.83
CA GLN A 21 -34.97 20.26 23.33
C GLN A 21 -35.47 18.90 22.84
N VAL A 22 -35.24 18.56 21.56
CA VAL A 22 -35.69 17.33 20.92
C VAL A 22 -34.64 16.76 19.96
N TRP A 23 -34.76 15.45 19.71
CA TRP A 23 -33.99 14.80 18.66
C TRP A 23 -34.55 15.21 17.31
N THR A 24 -33.71 15.75 16.44
CA THR A 24 -34.10 16.11 15.08
C THR A 24 -34.04 14.88 14.16
N ASP A 25 -34.63 15.00 12.96
CA ASP A 25 -34.50 13.98 11.91
C ASP A 25 -33.14 14.01 11.19
N GLN A 26 -32.23 14.92 11.58
CA GLN A 26 -30.89 14.96 11.00
C GLN A 26 -30.04 13.83 11.59
N VAL A 27 -29.83 12.79 10.79
CA VAL A 27 -28.96 11.65 11.08
C VAL A 27 -27.73 11.63 10.17
N LYS A 28 -26.56 11.38 10.75
CA LYS A 28 -25.33 11.04 10.06
C LYS A 28 -25.12 9.54 10.18
N ALA A 29 -25.22 8.86 9.03
CA ALA A 29 -24.86 7.46 8.95
C ALA A 29 -23.38 7.29 9.38
N PRO A 30 -23.04 6.16 10.04
CA PRO A 30 -21.65 5.85 10.30
C PRO A 30 -20.90 5.78 8.96
N GLY A 31 -19.76 6.45 8.86
CA GLY A 31 -18.93 6.41 7.66
C GLY A 31 -18.58 4.96 7.33
N LYS A 32 -19.01 4.45 6.19
CA LYS A 32 -18.60 3.13 5.70
C LYS A 32 -17.14 3.22 5.26
N GLY A 33 -16.23 2.75 6.10
CA GLY A 33 -14.83 2.60 5.73
C GLY A 33 -14.62 1.55 4.63
N VAL A 34 -13.39 1.43 4.16
CA VAL A 34 -13.01 0.39 3.18
C VAL A 34 -13.26 -1.00 3.79
N PRO A 35 -14.04 -1.88 3.13
CA PRO A 35 -14.28 -3.23 3.62
C PRO A 35 -13.02 -4.09 3.45
N GLY A 36 -12.81 -5.04 4.37
CA GLY A 36 -11.59 -5.85 4.40
C GLY A 36 -11.38 -6.72 3.15
N TRP A 37 -12.45 -7.21 2.52
CA TRP A 37 -12.33 -7.99 1.28
C TRP A 37 -11.79 -7.15 0.12
N LEU A 38 -12.19 -5.88 0.03
CA LEU A 38 -11.72 -4.96 -1.01
C LEU A 38 -10.22 -4.68 -0.84
N LEU A 39 -9.76 -4.59 0.40
CA LEU A 39 -8.33 -4.49 0.73
C LEU A 39 -7.54 -5.70 0.23
N VAL A 40 -8.08 -6.92 0.35
CA VAL A 40 -7.44 -8.13 -0.16
C VAL A 40 -7.41 -8.14 -1.70
N VAL A 41 -8.52 -7.77 -2.35
CA VAL A 41 -8.56 -7.64 -3.82
C VAL A 41 -7.53 -6.61 -4.31
N TRP A 42 -7.45 -5.48 -3.62
CA TRP A 42 -6.46 -4.43 -3.92
C TRP A 42 -5.02 -4.94 -3.73
N PHE A 43 -4.75 -5.68 -2.65
CA PHE A 43 -3.46 -6.31 -2.43
C PHE A 43 -3.08 -7.27 -3.56
N VAL A 44 -4.02 -8.11 -4.04
CA VAL A 44 -3.78 -9.01 -5.17
C VAL A 44 -3.46 -8.21 -6.44
N LEU A 45 -4.18 -7.13 -6.71
CA LEU A 45 -3.88 -6.25 -7.84
C LEU A 45 -2.46 -5.66 -7.72
N MET A 46 -2.05 -5.25 -6.53
CA MET A 46 -0.69 -4.73 -6.29
C MET A 46 0.39 -5.82 -6.39
N ALA A 47 0.07 -7.05 -6.01
CA ALA A 47 0.97 -8.20 -6.22
C ALA A 47 1.16 -8.49 -7.72
N VAL A 48 0.10 -8.40 -8.53
CA VAL A 48 0.20 -8.51 -10.00
C VAL A 48 1.03 -7.36 -10.58
N ALA A 49 0.84 -6.13 -10.10
CA ALA A 49 1.66 -4.99 -10.52
C ALA A 49 3.15 -5.17 -10.14
N ALA A 50 3.44 -5.68 -8.94
CA ALA A 50 4.80 -6.01 -8.52
C ALA A 50 5.41 -7.13 -9.38
N PHE A 51 4.62 -8.13 -9.77
CA PHE A 51 5.07 -9.16 -10.70
C PHE A 51 5.40 -8.59 -12.10
N ALA A 52 4.59 -7.67 -12.61
CA ALA A 52 4.91 -6.97 -13.85
C ALA A 52 6.20 -6.12 -13.71
N GLY A 53 6.38 -5.44 -12.58
CA GLY A 53 7.60 -4.70 -12.25
C GLY A 53 8.85 -5.58 -12.13
N PHE A 54 8.72 -6.81 -11.65
CA PHE A 54 9.81 -7.79 -11.60
C PHE A 54 10.37 -8.09 -13.00
N TRP A 55 9.51 -8.15 -14.02
CA TRP A 55 9.97 -8.35 -15.40
C TRP A 55 10.82 -7.19 -15.90
N TYR A 56 10.47 -5.94 -15.55
CA TYR A 56 11.32 -4.78 -15.81
C TYR A 56 12.70 -4.92 -15.14
N VAL A 57 12.76 -5.39 -13.89
CA VAL A 57 14.03 -5.61 -13.18
C VAL A 57 14.89 -6.69 -13.84
N LEU A 58 14.29 -7.78 -14.32
CA LEU A 58 15.00 -8.80 -15.08
C LEU A 58 15.55 -8.27 -16.40
N LEU A 59 14.80 -7.41 -17.10
CA LEU A 59 15.26 -6.78 -18.34
C LEU A 59 16.53 -5.93 -18.13
N MET A 60 16.67 -5.24 -16.99
CA MET A 60 17.91 -4.51 -16.67
C MET A 60 19.13 -5.45 -16.67
N THR A 61 18.98 -6.63 -16.05
CA THR A 61 20.04 -7.66 -16.01
C THR A 61 20.32 -8.21 -17.40
N ALA A 62 19.27 -8.50 -18.18
CA ALA A 62 19.40 -9.02 -19.54
C ALA A 62 20.20 -8.07 -20.44
N PHE A 63 19.87 -6.77 -20.44
CA PHE A 63 20.62 -5.77 -21.20
C PHE A 63 22.05 -5.58 -20.67
N GLY A 64 22.26 -5.72 -19.35
CA GLY A 64 23.59 -5.69 -18.75
C GLY A 64 24.48 -6.86 -19.21
N CYS A 65 23.92 -8.04 -19.41
CA CYS A 65 24.68 -9.18 -19.90
C CYS A 65 24.89 -9.13 -21.42
N ASP A 66 23.91 -8.62 -22.17
CA ASP A 66 24.01 -8.43 -23.62
C ASP A 66 25.09 -7.40 -24.01
N SER A 67 25.41 -6.45 -23.12
CA SER A 67 26.50 -5.50 -23.33
C SER A 67 27.91 -6.09 -23.16
N GLY A 68 28.03 -7.33 -22.69
CA GLY A 68 29.30 -8.02 -22.45
C GLY A 68 29.97 -7.68 -21.10
N TRP A 69 29.22 -7.15 -20.14
CA TRP A 69 29.75 -6.84 -18.81
C TRP A 69 29.76 -8.06 -17.87
N ASP A 70 30.94 -8.46 -17.40
CA ASP A 70 31.13 -9.64 -16.54
C ASP A 70 30.39 -9.56 -15.19
N GLY A 71 30.11 -8.36 -14.68
CA GLY A 71 29.41 -8.14 -13.41
C GLY A 71 27.88 -8.27 -13.47
N CYS A 72 27.30 -8.47 -14.67
CA CYS A 72 25.86 -8.36 -14.90
C CYS A 72 25.03 -9.34 -14.06
N VAL A 73 25.48 -10.60 -13.92
CA VAL A 73 24.72 -11.64 -13.22
C VAL A 73 24.66 -11.35 -11.72
N GLY A 74 25.80 -11.00 -11.10
CA GLY A 74 25.86 -10.75 -9.66
C GLY A 74 25.08 -9.50 -9.24
N VAL A 75 25.18 -8.41 -10.01
CA VAL A 75 24.39 -7.19 -9.75
C VAL A 75 22.91 -7.43 -10.03
N GLY A 76 22.60 -8.14 -11.12
CA GLY A 76 21.23 -8.54 -11.44
C GLY A 76 20.58 -9.35 -10.32
N GLU A 77 21.28 -10.38 -9.83
CA GLU A 77 20.83 -11.24 -8.73
C GLU A 77 20.53 -10.45 -7.46
N THR A 78 21.49 -9.63 -7.05
CA THR A 78 21.33 -8.76 -5.88
C THR A 78 20.13 -7.82 -6.04
N THR A 79 19.95 -7.26 -7.24
CA THR A 79 18.89 -6.28 -7.53
C THR A 79 17.51 -6.92 -7.47
N TRP A 80 17.29 -8.06 -8.13
CA TRP A 80 15.97 -8.68 -8.14
C TRP A 80 15.61 -9.32 -6.79
N LEU A 81 16.59 -9.83 -6.02
CA LEU A 81 16.38 -10.27 -4.64
C LEU A 81 15.95 -9.11 -3.74
N ALA A 82 16.63 -7.96 -3.84
CA ALA A 82 16.26 -6.76 -3.09
C ALA A 82 14.85 -6.29 -3.47
N TYR A 83 14.52 -6.26 -4.76
CA TYR A 83 13.18 -5.92 -5.24
C TYR A 83 12.09 -6.82 -4.65
N ILE A 84 12.26 -8.15 -4.73
CA ILE A 84 11.30 -9.11 -4.15
C ILE A 84 11.17 -8.90 -2.65
N GLY A 85 12.30 -8.73 -1.95
CA GLY A 85 12.30 -8.50 -0.49
C GLY A 85 11.51 -7.26 -0.09
N VAL A 86 11.76 -6.12 -0.74
CA VAL A 86 11.04 -4.86 -0.47
C VAL A 86 9.55 -4.99 -0.79
N CYS A 87 9.20 -5.58 -1.93
CA CYS A 87 7.80 -5.80 -2.30
C CYS A 87 7.08 -6.74 -1.32
N ALA A 88 7.67 -7.89 -0.99
CA ALA A 88 7.06 -8.87 -0.10
C ALA A 88 6.86 -8.30 1.30
N VAL A 89 7.92 -7.74 1.90
CA VAL A 89 7.86 -7.16 3.24
C VAL A 89 6.91 -5.95 3.27
N GLY A 90 7.01 -5.05 2.30
CA GLY A 90 6.19 -3.85 2.25
C GLY A 90 4.71 -4.14 2.03
N LEU A 91 4.36 -4.96 1.03
CA LEU A 91 2.96 -5.25 0.72
C LEU A 91 2.30 -6.10 1.81
N ILE A 92 2.97 -7.17 2.27
CA ILE A 92 2.45 -8.03 3.34
C ILE A 92 2.35 -7.24 4.65
N GLY A 93 3.36 -6.44 4.97
CA GLY A 93 3.37 -5.59 6.16
C GLY A 93 2.21 -4.60 6.18
N VAL A 94 1.97 -3.88 5.07
CA VAL A 94 0.82 -2.96 4.95
C VAL A 94 -0.51 -3.69 5.03
N LEU A 95 -0.64 -4.87 4.41
CA LEU A 95 -1.86 -5.69 4.49
C LEU A 95 -2.15 -6.13 5.93
N VAL A 96 -1.18 -6.74 6.60
CA VAL A 96 -1.32 -7.23 7.98
C VAL A 96 -1.64 -6.08 8.93
N TRP A 97 -0.90 -4.98 8.84
CA TRP A 97 -1.15 -3.77 9.64
C TRP A 97 -2.59 -3.26 9.45
N SER A 98 -3.07 -3.24 8.21
CA SER A 98 -4.39 -2.73 7.88
C SER A 98 -5.54 -3.66 8.31
N LEU A 99 -5.32 -4.98 8.29
CA LEU A 99 -6.30 -5.97 8.75
C LEU A 99 -6.40 -6.04 10.28
N VAL A 100 -5.28 -5.85 10.99
CA VAL A 100 -5.23 -5.86 12.46
C VAL A 100 -5.74 -4.55 13.07
N SER A 101 -5.65 -3.43 12.34
CA SER A 101 -6.14 -2.13 12.82
C SER A 101 -7.67 -2.07 12.91
N LYS A 102 -8.17 -1.53 14.04
CA LYS A 102 -9.60 -1.26 14.25
C LYS A 102 -10.08 0.05 13.59
N SER A 103 -9.16 0.89 13.11
CA SER A 103 -9.52 2.21 12.56
C SER A 103 -9.84 2.15 11.06
N ALA A 104 -10.98 2.70 10.68
CA ALA A 104 -11.38 2.81 9.27
C ALA A 104 -10.38 3.64 8.44
N GLY A 105 -9.75 4.65 9.05
CA GLY A 105 -8.75 5.50 8.41
C GLY A 105 -7.50 4.76 7.97
N VAL A 106 -7.04 3.75 8.72
CA VAL A 106 -5.84 2.97 8.36
C VAL A 106 -6.03 2.21 7.05
N ARG A 107 -7.25 1.72 6.77
CA ARG A 107 -7.52 1.03 5.51
C ARG A 107 -7.47 1.97 4.31
N ILE A 108 -7.92 3.20 4.48
CA ILE A 108 -7.81 4.24 3.45
C ILE A 108 -6.34 4.54 3.18
N VAL A 109 -5.53 4.73 4.24
CA VAL A 109 -4.08 4.95 4.10
C VAL A 109 -3.40 3.77 3.39
N ALA A 110 -3.76 2.54 3.73
CA ALA A 110 -3.22 1.33 3.10
C ALA A 110 -3.48 1.29 1.59
N MET A 111 -4.62 1.82 1.10
CA MET A 111 -4.90 1.91 -0.34
C MET A 111 -3.83 2.73 -1.10
N PHE A 112 -3.28 3.76 -0.47
CA PHE A 112 -2.25 4.60 -1.07
C PHE A 112 -0.84 4.07 -0.81
N LEU A 113 -0.60 3.42 0.34
CA LEU A 113 0.73 2.89 0.66
C LEU A 113 1.12 1.71 -0.22
N MET A 114 0.20 0.78 -0.53
CA MET A 114 0.55 -0.38 -1.36
C MET A 114 1.12 -0.04 -2.75
N PRO A 115 0.50 0.84 -3.57
CA PRO A 115 1.13 1.28 -4.81
C PRO A 115 2.43 2.05 -4.57
N GLY A 116 2.50 2.83 -3.48
CA GLY A 116 3.73 3.50 -3.06
C GLY A 116 4.88 2.52 -2.80
N VAL A 117 4.61 1.36 -2.18
CA VAL A 117 5.60 0.29 -1.96
C VAL A 117 6.13 -0.23 -3.30
N VAL A 118 5.26 -0.51 -4.27
CA VAL A 118 5.68 -1.04 -5.59
C VAL A 118 6.55 -0.02 -6.32
N ILE A 119 6.13 1.25 -6.34
CA ILE A 119 6.89 2.34 -6.95
C ILE A 119 8.25 2.51 -6.26
N LEU A 120 8.26 2.55 -4.93
CA LEU A 120 9.50 2.67 -4.15
C LEU A 120 10.43 1.48 -4.41
N ALA A 121 9.91 0.25 -4.48
CA ALA A 121 10.70 -0.93 -4.79
C ALA A 121 11.36 -0.83 -6.16
N LEU A 122 10.65 -0.35 -7.18
CA LEU A 122 11.22 -0.11 -8.51
C LEU A 122 12.32 0.94 -8.48
N VAL A 123 12.07 2.09 -7.84
CA VAL A 123 13.06 3.17 -7.70
C VAL A 123 14.32 2.68 -6.98
N LEU A 124 14.15 1.95 -5.87
CA LEU A 124 15.27 1.39 -5.11
C LEU A 124 16.02 0.33 -5.92
N ALA A 125 15.33 -0.54 -6.65
CA ALA A 125 15.97 -1.53 -7.51
C ALA A 125 16.79 -0.86 -8.62
N THR A 126 16.24 0.14 -9.31
CA THR A 126 16.96 0.90 -10.34
C THR A 126 18.18 1.62 -9.75
N ALA A 127 18.02 2.31 -8.61
CA ALA A 127 19.11 3.00 -7.94
C ALA A 127 20.20 2.02 -7.47
N LEU A 128 19.81 0.88 -6.90
CA LEU A 128 20.73 -0.18 -6.46
C LEU A 128 21.51 -0.76 -7.65
N TYR A 129 20.82 -1.06 -8.75
CA TYR A 129 21.45 -1.61 -9.95
C TYR A 129 22.56 -0.69 -10.49
N PHE A 130 22.24 0.59 -10.73
CA PHE A 130 23.22 1.55 -11.24
C PHE A 130 24.27 1.95 -10.20
N GLY A 131 23.94 1.94 -8.91
CA GLY A 131 24.90 2.17 -7.84
C GLY A 131 25.95 1.06 -7.76
N LEU A 132 25.52 -0.21 -7.84
CA LEU A 132 26.44 -1.35 -7.86
C LEU A 132 27.21 -1.43 -9.18
N ALA A 133 26.55 -1.19 -10.31
CA ALA A 133 27.20 -1.20 -11.62
C ALA A 133 28.30 -0.14 -11.73
N SER A 134 28.07 1.07 -11.21
CA SER A 134 29.09 2.13 -11.21
C SER A 134 30.26 1.87 -10.25
N TRP A 135 30.06 1.04 -9.22
CA TRP A 135 31.11 0.65 -8.29
C TRP A 135 31.97 -0.53 -8.78
N LEU A 136 31.41 -1.38 -9.65
CA LEU A 136 32.04 -2.60 -10.17
C LEU A 136 32.55 -2.47 -11.62
N ALA A 137 32.23 -1.38 -12.32
CA ALA A 137 32.76 -1.04 -13.64
C ALA A 137 34.16 -0.43 -13.54
#